data_AF-A0A4Q3L0E1-F1
#
_entry.id   AF-A0A4Q3L0E1-F1
#
_cell.length_a   1.000
_cell.length_b   1.000
_cell.length_c   1.000
_cell.angle_alpha   90.00
_cell.angle_beta   90.00
_cell.angle_gamma   90.00
#
_symmetry.space_group_name_H-M   'P 1'
#
loop_
_entity.id
_entity.type
_entity.pdbx_description
1 polymer ?
#
loop_
_entity_poly.entity_id
_entity_poly.type
_entity_poly.pdbx_seq_one_letter_code
_entity_poly.pdbx_strand_id
1 'polypeptide(L)'
;ALQRLQATAAYRFDLVCYHLDQGQPGHNPAPLEAHMRATGLPYEIEYQDTYTRVVEKTEPGKIYCSLCSRFRRAILYKAATRHGCNKVALGHHRDDIIETLLLNIFFAGQLKGMPARLKSDDGALEVVRPLCYVPEEEMAQLSVEQNFTIMPCQLCGSQQAQRAFIKKLLTDLSGHSHHIKGNILASLGNVVPSHLLDRRVNKTFEGDVNQEVGLQLVQLGSRLEEAPRAAGQPVA
;
A
#
# COMPACT_ATOMS: atom_id res chain seq x y z
N ALA A 1 20.14 5.01 -2.77
CA ALA A 1 19.56 4.86 -4.13
C ALA A 1 19.50 6.18 -4.89
N LEU A 2 18.76 7.19 -4.42
CA LEU A 2 18.56 8.45 -5.16
C LEU A 2 19.84 9.25 -5.42
N GLN A 3 20.77 9.34 -4.46
CA GLN A 3 22.08 9.98 -4.71
C GLN A 3 22.88 9.27 -5.81
N ARG A 4 22.84 7.92 -5.86
CA ARG A 4 23.48 7.16 -6.94
C ARG A 4 22.82 7.45 -8.29
N LEU A 5 21.48 7.57 -8.31
CA LEU A 5 20.74 7.97 -9.51
C LEU A 5 21.08 9.41 -9.93
N GLN A 6 21.23 10.33 -8.98
CA GLN A 6 21.59 11.73 -9.25
C GLN A 6 22.95 11.84 -9.96
N ALA A 7 23.89 10.95 -9.62
CA ALA A 7 25.22 10.91 -10.23
C ALA A 7 25.24 10.35 -11.67
N THR A 8 24.22 9.57 -12.07
CA THR A 8 24.20 8.87 -13.36
C THR A 8 23.02 9.27 -14.27
N ALA A 9 22.03 9.99 -13.74
CA ALA A 9 20.84 10.36 -14.49
C ALA A 9 21.15 11.38 -15.60
N ALA A 10 20.47 11.22 -16.73
CA ALA A 10 20.51 12.18 -17.84
C ALA A 10 19.81 13.53 -17.51
N TYR A 11 19.14 13.63 -16.36
CA TYR A 11 18.42 14.80 -15.90
C TYR A 11 18.89 15.21 -14.51
N ARG A 12 18.78 16.51 -14.21
CA ARG A 12 19.15 17.07 -12.92
C ARG A 12 17.96 17.11 -11.99
N PHE A 13 18.19 16.83 -10.72
CA PHE A 13 17.24 17.00 -9.64
C PHE A 13 18.00 17.22 -8.34
N ASP A 14 17.39 17.94 -7.41
CA ASP A 14 17.93 18.16 -6.07
C ASP A 14 17.24 17.24 -5.06
N LEU A 15 17.92 17.01 -3.93
CA LEU A 15 17.44 16.15 -2.86
C LEU A 15 17.45 16.91 -1.54
N VAL A 16 16.36 16.79 -0.81
CA VAL A 16 16.27 17.17 0.60
C VAL A 16 15.80 15.95 1.40
N CYS A 17 16.51 15.66 2.48
CA CYS A 17 16.15 14.61 3.42
C CYS A 17 15.16 15.17 4.46
N TYR A 18 14.10 14.44 4.75
CA TYR A 18 13.12 14.89 5.74
C TYR A 18 12.76 13.73 6.67
N HIS A 19 12.77 14.00 7.97
CA HIS A 19 12.28 13.10 9.01
C HIS A 19 11.22 13.79 9.85
N LEU A 20 10.13 13.08 10.10
CA LEU A 20 9.11 13.48 11.07
C LEU A 20 9.33 12.69 12.37
N ASP A 21 9.79 13.38 13.40
CA ASP A 21 9.70 12.89 14.77
C ASP A 21 8.26 13.06 15.26
N GLN A 22 7.61 11.93 15.52
CA GLN A 22 6.19 11.88 15.87
C GLN A 22 5.94 12.02 17.38
N GLY A 23 6.99 12.16 18.19
CA GLY A 23 6.90 12.16 19.65
C GLY A 23 6.60 10.79 20.25
N GLN A 24 7.03 9.70 19.59
CA GLN A 24 6.82 8.37 20.14
C GLN A 24 7.69 8.16 21.39
N PRO A 25 7.16 7.54 22.47
CA PRO A 25 7.95 7.20 23.64
C PRO A 25 9.20 6.39 23.27
N GLY A 26 10.38 6.84 23.74
CA GLY A 26 11.65 6.16 23.48
C GLY A 26 12.21 6.33 22.06
N HIS A 27 11.62 7.18 21.22
CA HIS A 27 12.21 7.51 19.91
C HIS A 27 13.50 8.30 20.09
N ASN A 28 14.59 7.83 19.49
CA ASN A 28 15.89 8.51 19.49
C ASN A 28 16.30 8.83 18.04
N PRO A 29 16.26 10.11 17.61
CA PRO A 29 16.64 10.49 16.25
C PRO A 29 18.16 10.54 16.01
N ALA A 30 19.01 10.42 17.05
CA ALA A 30 20.45 10.65 16.91
C ALA A 30 21.15 9.78 15.84
N PRO A 31 20.87 8.46 15.73
CA PRO A 31 21.48 7.64 14.67
C PRO A 31 21.06 8.09 13.26
N LEU A 32 19.81 8.52 13.11
CA LEU A 32 19.31 9.04 11.83
C LEU A 32 19.94 10.39 11.50
N GLU A 33 20.04 11.30 12.48
CA GLU A 33 20.65 12.61 12.27
C GLU A 33 22.11 12.46 11.85
N ALA A 34 22.87 11.58 12.51
CA ALA A 34 24.24 11.27 12.13
C ALA A 34 24.33 10.76 10.68
N HIS A 35 23.42 9.87 10.28
CA HIS A 35 23.35 9.37 8.91
C HIS A 35 22.99 10.48 7.90
N MET A 36 21.97 11.29 8.18
CA MET A 36 21.55 12.41 7.33
C MET A 36 22.68 13.41 7.15
N ARG A 37 23.39 13.77 8.22
CA ARG A 37 24.56 14.65 8.18
C ARG A 37 25.68 14.06 7.33
N ALA A 38 25.95 12.76 7.46
CA ALA A 38 26.97 12.07 6.67
C ALA A 38 26.64 12.01 5.16
N THR A 39 25.37 12.13 4.77
CA THR A 39 24.99 12.14 3.34
C THR A 39 25.40 13.41 2.60
N GLY A 40 25.68 14.51 3.31
CA GLY A 40 25.98 15.81 2.72
C GLY A 40 24.80 16.51 2.05
N LEU A 41 23.58 15.97 2.17
CA LEU A 41 22.37 16.57 1.63
C LEU A 41 21.75 17.58 2.61
N PRO A 42 21.04 18.61 2.12
CA PRO A 42 20.11 19.37 2.95
C PRO A 42 19.14 18.44 3.67
N TYR A 43 18.92 18.66 4.96
CA TYR A 43 17.97 17.86 5.73
C TYR A 43 17.18 18.67 6.75
N GLU A 44 15.97 18.20 7.08
CA GLU A 44 15.14 18.70 8.17
C GLU A 44 14.65 17.54 9.04
N ILE A 45 14.78 17.69 10.36
CA ILE A 45 14.13 16.84 11.34
C ILE A 45 13.05 17.69 12.01
N GLU A 46 11.79 17.42 11.70
CA GLU A 46 10.65 18.14 12.25
C GLU A 46 10.02 17.33 13.37
N TYR A 47 9.85 17.95 14.55
CA TYR A 47 9.08 17.36 15.64
C TYR A 47 7.62 17.79 15.54
N GLN A 48 6.71 16.80 15.54
CA GLN A 48 5.30 17.02 15.84
C GLN A 48 4.76 15.87 16.69
N ASP A 49 4.15 16.20 17.83
CA ASP A 49 3.45 15.21 18.65
C ASP A 49 2.16 14.72 17.96
N THR A 50 2.34 13.79 17.02
CA THR A 50 1.25 13.08 16.37
C THR A 50 0.92 11.80 17.11
N TYR A 51 1.84 11.28 17.93
CA TYR A 51 1.63 10.14 18.81
C TYR A 51 0.42 10.36 19.71
N THR A 52 0.47 11.40 20.56
CA THR A 52 -0.58 11.68 21.55
C THR A 52 -1.90 11.94 20.85
N ARG A 53 -1.88 12.73 19.77
CA ARG A 53 -3.07 13.06 18.98
C ARG A 53 -3.72 11.84 18.32
N VAL A 54 -2.94 10.85 17.90
CA VAL A 54 -3.47 9.60 17.33
C VAL A 54 -4.08 8.74 18.43
N VAL A 55 -3.41 8.64 19.58
CA VAL A 55 -3.90 7.87 20.74
C VAL A 55 -5.22 8.45 21.25
N GLU A 56 -5.31 9.77 21.45
CA GLU A 56 -6.51 10.45 21.94
C GLU A 56 -7.70 10.35 20.97
N LYS A 57 -7.44 10.39 19.66
CA LYS A 57 -8.49 10.45 18.63
C LYS A 57 -8.91 9.09 18.09
N THR A 58 -8.26 8.03 18.52
CA THR A 58 -8.61 6.68 18.08
C THR A 58 -9.40 6.01 19.19
N GLU A 59 -10.64 5.63 18.87
CA GLU A 59 -11.51 4.90 19.80
C GLU A 59 -10.83 3.61 20.29
N PRO A 60 -11.08 3.20 21.55
CA PRO A 60 -10.60 1.92 22.06
C PRO A 60 -10.95 0.76 21.12
N GLY A 61 -9.96 -0.06 20.77
CA GLY A 61 -10.13 -1.21 19.87
C GLY A 61 -10.08 -0.88 18.36
N LYS A 62 -9.90 0.39 17.97
CA LYS A 62 -9.65 0.77 16.57
C LYS A 62 -8.16 0.85 16.24
N ILE A 63 -7.85 0.72 14.94
CA ILE A 63 -6.47 0.66 14.42
C ILE A 63 -5.86 2.07 14.30
N TYR A 64 -4.79 2.34 15.06
CA TYR A 64 -4.06 3.62 15.02
C TYR A 64 -3.46 3.96 13.65
N CYS A 65 -3.04 2.94 12.89
CA CYS A 65 -2.27 3.12 11.65
C CYS A 65 -2.97 3.98 10.59
N SER A 66 -4.31 3.91 10.50
CA SER A 66 -5.06 4.70 9.53
C SER A 66 -4.92 6.20 9.79
N LEU A 67 -5.14 6.63 11.03
CA LEU A 67 -5.04 8.04 11.41
C LEU A 67 -3.59 8.53 11.40
N CYS A 68 -2.66 7.73 11.94
CA CYS A 68 -1.22 8.02 11.89
C CYS A 68 -0.74 8.21 10.44
N SER A 69 -1.10 7.33 9.51
CA SER A 69 -0.71 7.47 8.10
C SER A 69 -1.26 8.74 7.46
N ARG A 70 -2.46 9.20 7.84
CA ARG A 70 -3.06 10.44 7.32
C ARG A 70 -2.29 11.67 7.83
N PHE A 71 -1.97 11.72 9.13
CA PHE A 71 -1.19 12.84 9.68
C PHE A 71 0.22 12.89 9.10
N ARG A 72 0.94 11.76 9.04
CA ARG A 72 2.28 11.70 8.43
C ARG A 72 2.28 12.23 7.00
N ARG A 73 1.31 11.81 6.17
CA ARG A 73 1.20 12.27 4.78
C ARG A 73 0.95 13.78 4.70
N ALA A 74 0.02 14.30 5.50
CA ALA A 74 -0.31 15.72 5.50
C ALA A 74 0.91 16.58 5.91
N ILE A 75 1.65 16.16 6.93
CA ILE A 75 2.86 16.84 7.39
C ILE A 75 3.95 16.78 6.32
N LEU A 76 4.20 15.58 5.77
CA LEU A 76 5.19 15.38 4.72
C LEU A 76 4.92 16.23 3.47
N TYR A 77 3.66 16.35 3.06
CA TYR A 77 3.29 17.19 1.91
C TYR A 77 3.50 18.67 2.21
N LYS A 78 3.14 19.14 3.41
CA LYS A 78 3.43 20.53 3.81
C LYS A 78 4.93 20.80 3.81
N ALA A 79 5.73 19.91 4.38
CA ALA A 79 7.18 20.03 4.36
C ALA A 79 7.74 20.06 2.94
N ALA A 80 7.30 19.14 2.08
CA ALA A 80 7.70 19.12 0.67
C ALA A 80 7.39 20.46 -0.03
N THR A 81 6.20 21.03 0.17
CA THR A 81 5.84 22.34 -0.36
C THR A 81 6.71 23.46 0.21
N ARG A 82 7.00 23.48 1.52
CA ARG A 82 7.91 24.48 2.14
C ARG A 82 9.30 24.46 1.53
N HIS A 83 9.81 23.27 1.19
CA HIS A 83 11.10 23.06 0.54
C HIS A 83 11.08 23.24 -0.98
N GLY A 84 9.94 23.63 -1.57
CA GLY A 84 9.81 23.78 -3.02
C GLY A 84 9.92 22.47 -3.81
N CYS A 85 9.68 21.32 -3.16
CA CYS A 85 9.73 20.02 -3.81
C CYS A 85 8.50 19.81 -4.69
N ASN A 86 8.68 19.11 -5.83
CA ASN A 86 7.59 18.64 -6.69
C ASN A 86 7.35 17.12 -6.58
N LYS A 87 8.22 16.41 -5.85
CA LYS A 87 8.14 14.97 -5.64
C LYS A 87 8.46 14.58 -4.21
N VAL A 88 7.81 13.52 -3.74
CA VAL A 88 8.05 12.91 -2.44
C VAL A 88 8.45 11.46 -2.66
N ALA A 89 9.72 11.13 -2.41
CA ALA A 89 10.21 9.77 -2.53
C ALA A 89 9.99 8.99 -1.24
N LEU A 90 9.32 7.85 -1.33
CA LEU A 90 9.07 6.95 -0.20
C LEU A 90 9.77 5.62 -0.40
N GLY A 91 10.33 5.07 0.67
CA GLY A 91 11.07 3.80 0.69
C GLY A 91 10.23 2.53 0.57
N HIS A 92 9.01 2.61 0.01
CA HIS A 92 8.18 1.43 -0.19
C HIS A 92 8.81 0.50 -1.24
N HIS A 93 8.90 -0.78 -0.89
CA HIS A 93 9.55 -1.80 -1.69
C HIS A 93 8.56 -2.74 -2.37
N ARG A 94 9.05 -3.77 -3.07
CA ARG A 94 8.21 -4.74 -3.79
C ARG A 94 7.18 -5.40 -2.89
N ASP A 95 7.64 -5.95 -1.77
CA ASP A 95 6.79 -6.70 -0.84
C ASP A 95 5.72 -5.78 -0.22
N ASP A 96 6.00 -4.50 0.07
CA ASP A 96 4.97 -3.53 0.50
C ASP A 96 3.81 -3.39 -0.49
N ILE A 97 4.11 -3.40 -1.79
CA ILE A 97 3.12 -3.24 -2.85
C ILE A 97 2.24 -4.48 -2.96
N ILE A 98 2.87 -5.66 -2.89
CA ILE A 98 2.20 -6.97 -2.90
C ILE A 98 1.32 -7.10 -1.66
N GLU A 99 1.86 -6.83 -0.48
CA GLU A 99 1.11 -6.87 0.79
C GLU A 99 -0.09 -5.91 0.74
N THR A 100 0.10 -4.69 0.22
CA THR A 100 -0.99 -3.72 0.07
C THR A 100 -2.07 -4.24 -0.88
N LEU A 101 -1.71 -4.84 -2.02
CA LEU A 101 -2.68 -5.44 -2.94
C LEU A 101 -3.50 -6.53 -2.23
N LEU A 102 -2.84 -7.46 -1.55
CA LEU A 102 -3.51 -8.56 -0.86
C LEU A 102 -4.36 -8.07 0.31
N LEU A 103 -3.91 -7.07 1.08
CA LEU A 103 -4.73 -6.46 2.11
C LEU A 103 -6.05 -5.90 1.54
N ASN A 104 -5.99 -5.23 0.38
CA ASN A 104 -7.18 -4.69 -0.26
C ASN A 104 -8.10 -5.79 -0.82
N ILE A 105 -7.55 -6.86 -1.38
CA ILE A 105 -8.33 -8.00 -1.87
C ILE A 105 -9.03 -8.71 -0.71
N PHE A 106 -8.28 -9.08 0.33
CA PHE A 106 -8.76 -9.96 1.41
C PHE A 106 -9.63 -9.24 2.42
N PHE A 107 -9.37 -7.96 2.70
CA PHE A 107 -10.03 -7.24 3.80
C PHE A 107 -10.85 -6.02 3.37
N ALA A 108 -10.67 -5.53 2.13
CA ALA A 108 -11.42 -4.37 1.62
C ALA A 108 -12.29 -4.70 0.39
N GLY A 109 -12.15 -5.88 -0.23
CA GLY A 109 -12.86 -6.25 -1.45
C GLY A 109 -12.50 -5.36 -2.65
N GLN A 110 -11.29 -4.82 -2.69
CA GLN A 110 -10.84 -3.87 -3.72
C GLN A 110 -9.62 -4.39 -4.48
N LEU A 111 -9.66 -4.30 -5.80
CA LEU A 111 -8.47 -4.44 -6.64
C LEU A 111 -7.69 -3.12 -6.63
N LYS A 112 -6.90 -2.91 -5.57
CA LYS A 112 -6.18 -1.66 -5.33
C LYS A 112 -4.76 -1.94 -4.83
N GLY A 113 -3.78 -1.57 -5.64
CA GLY A 113 -2.37 -1.65 -5.31
C GLY A 113 -1.77 -0.33 -4.83
N MET A 114 -0.45 -0.27 -4.82
CA MET A 114 0.34 0.91 -4.52
C MET A 114 1.23 1.26 -5.73
N PRO A 115 0.83 2.21 -6.60
CA PRO A 115 1.53 2.45 -7.85
C PRO A 115 2.92 3.06 -7.62
N ALA A 116 3.85 2.85 -8.56
CA ALA A 116 5.20 3.41 -8.48
C ALA A 116 5.22 4.95 -8.44
N ARG A 117 4.23 5.58 -9.09
CA ARG A 117 3.99 7.04 -9.04
C ARG A 117 2.53 7.31 -8.70
N LEU A 118 2.29 8.31 -7.87
CA LEU A 118 0.94 8.75 -7.49
C LEU A 118 0.93 10.28 -7.34
N LYS A 119 0.12 10.97 -8.15
CA LYS A 119 -0.11 12.41 -7.98
C LYS A 119 -0.96 12.68 -6.74
N SER A 120 -0.68 13.76 -6.04
CA SER A 120 -1.57 14.29 -4.99
C SER A 120 -2.88 14.77 -5.61
N ASP A 121 -3.93 14.84 -4.79
CA ASP A 121 -5.27 15.20 -5.24
C ASP A 121 -5.34 16.63 -5.84
N ASP A 122 -4.48 17.53 -5.35
CA ASP A 122 -4.32 18.91 -5.85
C ASP A 122 -3.33 19.01 -7.03
N GLY A 123 -2.69 17.91 -7.42
CA GLY A 123 -1.71 17.83 -8.50
C GLY A 123 -0.36 18.51 -8.22
N ALA A 124 -0.17 19.12 -7.04
CA ALA A 124 1.03 19.88 -6.70
C ALA A 124 2.26 19.00 -6.44
N LEU A 125 2.05 17.78 -5.95
CA LEU A 125 3.11 16.84 -5.60
C LEU A 125 2.91 15.49 -6.30
N GLU A 126 4.01 14.80 -6.56
CA GLU A 126 3.98 13.39 -6.99
C GLU A 126 4.75 12.52 -6.01
N VAL A 127 4.09 11.52 -5.43
CA VAL A 127 4.74 10.47 -4.66
C VAL A 127 5.41 9.50 -5.62
N VAL A 128 6.69 9.23 -5.39
CA VAL A 128 7.47 8.25 -6.15
C VAL A 128 8.01 7.15 -5.22
N ARG A 129 8.11 5.92 -5.72
CA ARG A 129 8.59 4.74 -4.98
C ARG A 129 9.75 4.09 -5.72
N PRO A 130 10.98 4.60 -5.56
CA PRO A 130 12.14 4.11 -6.31
C PRO A 130 12.46 2.63 -6.09
N LEU A 131 12.01 2.07 -4.96
CA LEU A 131 12.30 0.69 -4.55
C LEU A 131 11.16 -0.29 -4.90
N CYS A 132 10.15 0.13 -5.66
CA CYS A 132 8.95 -0.66 -5.95
C CYS A 132 9.19 -2.06 -6.56
N TYR A 133 10.37 -2.30 -7.16
CA TYR A 133 10.74 -3.61 -7.71
C TYR A 133 11.77 -4.36 -6.85
N VAL A 134 12.30 -3.75 -5.79
CA VAL A 134 13.34 -4.31 -4.94
C VAL A 134 12.71 -5.21 -3.87
N PRO A 135 13.14 -6.47 -3.73
CA PRO A 135 12.71 -7.37 -2.65
C PRO A 135 13.05 -6.84 -1.26
N GLU A 136 12.23 -7.14 -0.26
CA GLU A 136 12.57 -6.86 1.15
C GLU A 136 13.89 -7.53 1.58
N GLU A 137 14.12 -8.77 1.13
CA GLU A 137 15.31 -9.57 1.46
C GLU A 137 16.61 -8.89 0.98
N GLU A 138 16.62 -8.34 -0.23
CA GLU A 138 17.77 -7.60 -0.77
C GLU A 138 18.04 -6.31 0.01
N MET A 139 16.97 -5.61 0.43
CA MET A 139 17.14 -4.42 1.27
C MET A 139 17.66 -4.77 2.67
N ALA A 140 17.20 -5.87 3.25
CA ALA A 140 17.66 -6.35 4.54
C ALA A 140 19.15 -6.71 4.48
N GLN A 141 19.57 -7.43 3.43
CA GLN A 141 20.97 -7.73 3.18
C GLN A 141 21.81 -6.45 3.04
N LEU A 142 21.36 -5.51 2.20
CA LEU A 142 22.05 -4.23 2.01
C LEU A 142 22.16 -3.44 3.32
N SER A 143 21.13 -3.48 4.17
CA SER A 143 21.15 -2.82 5.48
C SER A 143 22.25 -3.35 6.38
N VAL A 144 22.52 -4.66 6.35
CA VAL A 144 23.62 -5.29 7.10
C VAL A 144 24.95 -4.89 6.49
N GLU A 145 25.12 -5.01 5.17
CA GLU A 145 26.36 -4.68 4.47
C GLU A 145 26.77 -3.21 4.64
N GLN A 146 25.80 -2.30 4.71
CA GLN A 146 26.03 -0.86 4.88
C GLN A 146 25.97 -0.40 6.34
N ASN A 147 25.78 -1.31 7.31
CA ASN A 147 25.61 -1.01 8.73
C ASN A 147 24.55 0.07 9.00
N PHE A 148 23.41 0.01 8.33
CA PHE A 148 22.31 0.93 8.59
C PHE A 148 21.63 0.64 9.92
N THR A 149 21.44 1.68 10.72
CA THR A 149 20.65 1.59 11.95
C THR A 149 19.18 1.48 11.62
N ILE A 150 18.57 0.34 11.98
CA ILE A 150 17.12 0.15 11.89
C ILE A 150 16.43 0.87 13.05
N MET A 151 15.56 1.81 12.74
CA MET A 151 14.72 2.50 13.73
C MET A 151 13.32 1.88 13.76
N PRO A 152 12.93 1.19 14.85
CA PRO A 152 11.61 0.60 14.95
C PRO A 152 10.54 1.66 15.22
N CYS A 153 9.35 1.48 14.64
CA CYS A 153 8.16 2.26 14.99
C CYS A 153 7.33 1.48 16.02
N GLN A 154 7.30 1.97 17.27
CA GLN A 154 6.61 1.27 18.35
C GLN A 154 5.08 1.36 18.23
N LEU A 155 4.55 2.41 17.59
CA LEU A 155 3.11 2.61 17.39
C LEU A 155 2.45 1.53 16.52
N CYS A 156 3.23 0.96 15.60
CA CYS A 156 2.73 0.09 14.54
C CYS A 156 2.75 -1.39 14.93
N GLY A 157 3.59 -1.78 15.90
CA GLY A 157 3.83 -3.18 16.26
C GLY A 157 2.66 -3.88 16.95
N SER A 158 1.73 -3.14 17.56
CA SER A 158 0.69 -3.73 18.42
C SER A 158 -0.62 -4.09 17.73
N GLN A 159 -0.86 -3.68 16.47
CA GLN A 159 -2.19 -3.79 15.84
C GLN A 159 -2.20 -4.20 14.34
N GLN A 160 -1.10 -4.72 13.80
CA GLN A 160 -1.02 -5.14 12.39
C GLN A 160 -1.24 -6.63 12.16
N ALA A 161 -2.23 -7.24 12.82
CA ALA A 161 -2.54 -8.67 12.66
C ALA A 161 -2.77 -9.07 11.20
N GLN A 162 -3.47 -8.22 10.42
CA GLN A 162 -3.72 -8.45 9.00
C GLN A 162 -2.43 -8.44 8.16
N ARG A 163 -1.50 -7.51 8.41
CA ARG A 163 -0.25 -7.44 7.65
C ARG A 163 0.67 -8.61 8.02
N ALA A 164 0.74 -8.98 9.29
CA ALA A 164 1.46 -10.16 9.74
C ALA A 164 0.88 -11.45 9.11
N PHE A 165 -0.45 -11.57 9.03
CA PHE A 165 -1.12 -12.67 8.34
C PHE A 165 -0.74 -12.73 6.86
N ILE A 166 -0.83 -11.62 6.12
CA ILE A 166 -0.47 -11.57 4.69
C ILE A 166 1.02 -11.90 4.49
N LYS A 167 1.91 -11.38 5.34
CA LYS A 167 3.34 -11.68 5.26
C LYS A 167 3.60 -13.17 5.45
N LYS A 168 2.98 -13.80 6.45
CA LYS A 168 3.06 -15.26 6.66
C LYS A 168 2.52 -16.03 5.46
N LEU A 169 1.35 -15.65 4.94
CA LEU A 169 0.77 -16.27 3.75
C LEU A 169 1.71 -16.19 2.54
N LEU A 170 2.33 -15.03 2.31
CA LEU A 170 3.31 -14.87 1.24
C LEU A 170 4.54 -15.76 1.43
N THR A 171 5.05 -15.89 2.66
CA THR A 171 6.15 -16.81 2.97
C THR A 171 5.77 -18.26 2.67
N ASP A 172 4.59 -18.71 3.11
CA ASP A 172 4.10 -20.07 2.90
C ASP A 172 3.92 -20.36 1.39
N LEU A 173 3.36 -19.41 0.65
CA LEU A 173 3.23 -19.50 -0.81
C LEU A 173 4.59 -19.53 -1.51
N SER A 174 5.54 -18.67 -1.11
CA SER A 174 6.89 -18.66 -1.67
C SER A 174 7.63 -19.98 -1.48
N GLY A 175 7.30 -20.75 -0.44
CA GLY A 175 7.80 -22.13 -0.26
C GLY A 175 7.34 -23.09 -1.37
N HIS A 176 6.20 -22.84 -2.01
CA HIS A 176 5.70 -23.63 -3.14
C HIS A 176 6.30 -23.16 -4.47
N SER A 177 6.47 -21.85 -4.66
CA SER A 177 7.12 -21.29 -5.84
C SER A 177 7.69 -19.90 -5.59
N HIS A 178 8.98 -19.74 -5.88
CA HIS A 178 9.70 -18.47 -5.78
C HIS A 178 9.17 -17.40 -6.74
N HIS A 179 8.41 -17.78 -7.78
CA HIS A 179 7.83 -16.85 -8.75
C HIS A 179 6.57 -16.13 -8.24
N ILE A 180 5.93 -16.59 -7.16
CA ILE A 180 4.62 -16.08 -6.74
C ILE A 180 4.63 -14.58 -6.46
N LYS A 181 5.59 -14.08 -5.68
CA LYS A 181 5.71 -12.65 -5.40
C LYS A 181 5.87 -11.84 -6.70
N GLY A 182 6.70 -12.33 -7.62
CA GLY A 182 6.91 -11.73 -8.94
C GLY A 182 5.64 -11.71 -9.80
N ASN A 183 4.92 -12.82 -9.85
CA ASN A 183 3.66 -12.94 -10.59
C ASN A 183 2.57 -12.01 -10.03
N ILE A 184 2.45 -11.90 -8.71
CA ILE A 184 1.51 -10.97 -8.07
C ILE A 184 1.86 -9.53 -8.45
N LEU A 185 3.14 -9.13 -8.38
CA LEU A 185 3.56 -7.80 -8.80
C LEU A 185 3.27 -7.56 -10.28
N ALA A 186 3.59 -8.52 -11.16
CA ALA A 186 3.34 -8.40 -12.59
C ALA A 186 1.85 -8.26 -12.91
N SER A 187 0.97 -8.90 -12.12
CA SER A 187 -0.49 -8.81 -12.32
C SER A 187 -1.02 -7.38 -12.18
N LEU A 188 -0.34 -6.50 -11.44
CA LEU A 188 -0.69 -5.09 -11.33
C LEU A 188 -0.48 -4.29 -12.63
N GLY A 189 0.43 -4.75 -13.50
CA GLY A 189 0.67 -4.16 -14.82
C GLY A 189 -0.05 -4.87 -15.96
N ASN A 190 -0.35 -6.16 -15.79
CA ASN A 190 -0.93 -7.04 -16.82
C ASN A 190 -2.44 -7.25 -16.60
N VAL A 191 -3.20 -6.16 -16.57
CA VAL A 191 -4.65 -6.19 -16.38
C VAL A 191 -5.35 -6.37 -17.72
N VAL A 192 -6.36 -7.24 -17.78
CA VAL A 192 -7.25 -7.41 -18.95
C VAL A 192 -8.59 -6.74 -18.63
N PRO A 193 -8.84 -5.48 -19.07
CA PRO A 193 -10.03 -4.72 -18.68
C PRO A 193 -11.35 -5.43 -18.99
N SER A 194 -11.44 -6.12 -20.13
CA SER A 194 -12.64 -6.84 -20.57
C SER A 194 -13.03 -8.02 -19.67
N HIS A 195 -12.12 -8.50 -18.81
CA HIS A 195 -12.35 -9.62 -17.89
C HIS A 195 -12.66 -9.14 -16.46
N LEU A 196 -12.71 -7.83 -16.22
CA LEU A 196 -13.07 -7.27 -14.92
C LEU A 196 -14.59 -7.03 -14.81
N LEU A 197 -15.12 -7.15 -13.59
CA LEU A 197 -16.54 -6.88 -13.30
C LEU A 197 -16.86 -5.38 -13.24
N ASP A 198 -15.86 -4.51 -13.07
CA ASP A 198 -16.05 -3.06 -13.01
C ASP A 198 -16.36 -2.48 -14.39
N ARG A 199 -17.58 -2.03 -14.58
CA ARG A 199 -18.12 -1.50 -15.85
C ARG A 199 -17.51 -0.18 -16.28
N ARG A 200 -16.86 0.54 -15.36
CA ARG A 200 -16.09 1.75 -15.69
C ARG A 200 -14.82 1.40 -16.46
N VAL A 201 -14.31 0.18 -16.24
CA VAL A 201 -13.07 -0.35 -16.85
C VAL A 201 -13.39 -1.33 -17.98
N ASN A 202 -14.36 -2.23 -17.76
CA ASN A 202 -14.87 -3.16 -18.76
C ASN A 202 -15.99 -2.52 -19.59
N LYS A 203 -15.63 -2.04 -20.78
CA LYS A 203 -16.57 -1.41 -21.73
C LYS A 203 -17.08 -2.38 -22.81
N THR A 204 -16.87 -3.68 -22.63
CA THR A 204 -17.16 -4.70 -23.66
C THR A 204 -18.65 -4.81 -23.98
N PHE A 205 -19.52 -4.52 -23.02
CA PHE A 205 -20.97 -4.55 -23.19
C PHE A 205 -21.59 -3.20 -22.79
N GLU A 206 -22.31 -2.57 -23.72
CA GLU A 206 -23.19 -1.43 -23.43
C GLU A 206 -24.44 -1.93 -22.67
N GLY A 207 -24.86 -1.27 -21.58
CA GLY A 207 -26.03 -1.69 -20.77
C GLY A 207 -25.71 -2.80 -19.75
N ASP A 208 -26.35 -2.80 -18.56
CA ASP A 208 -25.98 -3.68 -17.43
C ASP A 208 -26.36 -5.13 -17.61
N VAL A 209 -25.61 -5.84 -18.45
CA VAL A 209 -25.81 -7.27 -18.69
C VAL A 209 -25.76 -8.08 -17.38
N ASN A 210 -24.92 -7.71 -16.41
CA ASN A 210 -24.86 -8.42 -15.13
C ASN A 210 -26.11 -8.18 -14.28
N GLN A 211 -26.67 -6.97 -14.31
CA GLN A 211 -27.91 -6.64 -13.63
C GLN A 211 -29.13 -7.19 -14.38
N GLU A 212 -29.16 -7.16 -15.71
CA GLU A 212 -30.23 -7.71 -16.55
C GLU A 212 -30.29 -9.24 -16.45
N VAL A 213 -29.14 -9.92 -16.60
CA VAL A 213 -29.07 -11.38 -16.42
C VAL A 213 -29.29 -11.75 -14.95
N GLY A 214 -28.75 -10.98 -14.00
CA GLY A 214 -29.00 -11.19 -12.58
C GLY A 214 -30.49 -11.08 -12.22
N LEU A 215 -31.19 -10.05 -12.72
CA LEU A 215 -32.64 -9.88 -12.56
C LEU A 215 -33.43 -11.00 -13.23
N GLN A 216 -33.04 -11.41 -14.44
CA GLN A 216 -33.66 -12.53 -15.14
C GLN A 216 -33.47 -13.86 -14.40
N LEU A 217 -32.29 -14.10 -13.83
CA LEU A 217 -31.98 -15.30 -13.06
C LEU A 217 -32.69 -15.33 -11.71
N VAL A 218 -32.83 -14.18 -11.03
CA VAL A 218 -33.65 -14.07 -9.82
C VAL A 218 -35.13 -14.32 -10.13
N GLN A 219 -35.64 -13.78 -11.24
CA GLN A 219 -37.01 -14.06 -11.70
C GLN A 219 -37.23 -15.52 -12.13
N LEU A 220 -36.20 -16.17 -12.67
CA LEU A 220 -36.20 -17.62 -12.96
C LEU A 220 -36.18 -18.45 -11.67
N GLY A 221 -35.39 -18.03 -10.68
CA GLY A 221 -35.33 -18.67 -9.36
C GLY A 221 -36.65 -18.59 -8.61
N SER A 222 -37.30 -17.41 -8.58
CA SER A 222 -38.62 -17.25 -7.95
C SER A 222 -39.71 -18.07 -8.65
N ARG A 223 -39.64 -18.20 -9.97
CA ARG A 223 -40.56 -19.08 -10.74
C ARG A 223 -40.35 -20.57 -10.48
N LEU A 224 -39.14 -20.99 -10.11
CA LEU A 224 -38.86 -22.37 -9.72
C LEU A 224 -39.35 -22.69 -8.30
N GLU A 225 -39.37 -21.70 -7.39
CA GLU A 225 -39.95 -21.84 -6.05
C GLU A 225 -41.49 -21.84 -6.06
N GLU A 226 -42.12 -21.17 -7.02
CA GLU A 226 -43.58 -21.14 -7.23
C GLU A 226 -44.12 -22.33 -8.04
N ALA A 227 -43.25 -23.15 -8.62
CA ALA A 227 -43.68 -24.34 -9.37
C ALA A 227 -44.36 -25.34 -8.41
N PRO A 228 -45.60 -25.79 -8.67
CA PRO A 228 -46.27 -26.75 -7.80
C PRO A 228 -45.44 -28.02 -7.72
N ARG A 229 -45.02 -28.40 -6.51
CA ARG A 229 -44.41 -29.71 -6.25
C ARG A 229 -45.36 -30.76 -6.82
N ALA A 230 -44.96 -31.39 -7.93
CA ALA A 230 -45.76 -32.44 -8.55
C ALA A 230 -46.07 -33.49 -7.49
N ALA A 231 -47.36 -33.58 -7.13
CA ALA A 231 -47.86 -34.54 -6.19
C ALA A 231 -47.47 -35.94 -6.67
N GLY A 232 -46.86 -36.71 -5.78
CA GLY A 232 -46.36 -38.05 -6.08
C GLY A 232 -47.45 -38.93 -6.70
N GLN A 233 -47.12 -39.55 -7.82
CA GLN A 233 -47.81 -40.76 -8.26
C GLN A 233 -47.30 -41.92 -7.40
N PRO A 234 -48.19 -42.73 -6.78
CA PRO A 234 -47.76 -43.93 -6.10
C PRO A 234 -47.33 -44.95 -7.16
N VAL A 235 -46.14 -45.49 -6.99
CA VAL A 235 -45.65 -46.65 -7.75
C VAL A 235 -46.47 -47.86 -7.28
N ALA A 236 -47.17 -48.49 -8.22
CA ALA A 236 -47.79 -49.80 -8.04
C ALA A 236 -46.77 -50.92 -8.23
#